data_AF-A0A3S1FC45-F1
#
_entry.id   AF-A0A3S1FC45-F1
#
_cell.length_a   1.000
_cell.length_b   1.000
_cell.length_c   1.000
_cell.angle_alpha   90.00
_cell.angle_beta   90.00
_cell.angle_gamma   90.00
#
_symmetry.space_group_name_H-M   'P 1'
#
loop_
_entity.id
_entity.type
_entity.pdbx_description
1 polymer ?
#
loop_
_entity_poly.entity_id
_entity_poly.type
_entity_poly.pdbx_seq_one_letter_code
_entity_poly.pdbx_strand_id
1 'polypeptide(L)'
;ASFGGKDGLDPRLATGWEGAADGLSVTFKLREGVKWHDGKPFTSADVAFSALQIWKPLQNLGRTVFKDLETVDTPDELTAVFKFAKPTPFQLIRNALPALSSVVPKHIYETGKIEENPANNAPVGTGPFKFAEHKPGEYYRLEKNADYWGKHQPYLDEIIYQVLPDRTSAASALEAEEIQLAAFSAVPLADLDRISKVPGLKVITKGYEGLTYQLVVEINHRRKELADLKVRQAIAHAIDKDFVVKTVFLGYAATATGPVPKNDPQFYTADVPTYAFDVAKANALLDEAGYSKGDDGKRFSLKLLPAPYFNETKQFGDYLRQALAAIGIDAQLVNNDSAAHIKAVYTDHAFDLAVGPPVFRGDPAISTTILVQSGIPDGVPFSNQGGYKNDELDALIAKASETLDTAARTELYKEFQKKVAADLPLINVAEWSFISVIRDTVGNVANNPRWAVSNWADTWLEG
;
A
#
# COMPACT_ATOMS: atom_id res chain seq x y z
N ALA A 1 4.22 4.49 13.24
CA ALA A 1 5.49 4.26 12.52
C ALA A 1 6.44 5.38 12.88
N SER A 2 7.72 5.05 13.05
CA SER A 2 8.81 5.96 13.43
C SER A 2 10.11 5.45 12.81
N PHE A 3 11.04 6.34 12.49
CA PHE A 3 12.39 5.96 12.08
C PHE A 3 13.29 5.59 13.26
N GLY A 4 13.09 6.22 14.43
CA GLY A 4 13.95 6.06 15.61
C GLY A 4 13.34 5.20 16.71
N GLY A 5 12.03 4.93 16.65
CA GLY A 5 11.33 4.14 17.64
C GLY A 5 11.75 2.67 17.64
N LYS A 6 11.65 2.01 18.80
CA LYS A 6 11.90 0.57 18.92
C LYS A 6 10.96 -0.19 17.98
N ASP A 7 11.51 -1.13 17.21
CA ASP A 7 10.77 -1.89 16.18
C ASP A 7 10.06 -0.99 15.14
N GLY A 8 10.56 0.24 14.92
CA GLY A 8 9.96 1.20 14.00
C GLY A 8 8.67 1.86 14.51
N LEU A 9 8.44 1.87 15.84
CA LEU A 9 7.22 2.36 16.46
C LEU A 9 7.50 3.34 17.61
N ASP A 10 6.71 4.41 17.66
CA ASP A 10 6.67 5.34 18.80
C ASP A 10 5.29 5.30 19.48
N PRO A 11 5.23 5.47 20.81
CA PRO A 11 4.00 5.62 21.56
C PRO A 11 3.06 6.69 21.00
N ARG A 12 1.76 6.35 20.90
CA ARG A 12 0.67 7.27 20.54
C ARG A 12 -0.46 7.10 21.55
N LEU A 13 -1.62 6.60 21.11
CA LEU A 13 -2.71 6.21 22.02
C LEU A 13 -2.32 5.01 22.89
N ALA A 14 -1.59 4.04 22.34
CA ALA A 14 -0.91 3.03 23.14
C ALA A 14 0.46 3.55 23.59
N THR A 15 0.73 3.46 24.89
CA THR A 15 2.01 3.83 25.52
C THR A 15 2.93 2.63 25.70
N GLY A 16 2.38 1.42 25.70
CA GLY A 16 3.13 0.17 25.75
C GLY A 16 2.31 -0.99 25.18
N TRP A 17 3.02 -2.05 24.80
CA TRP A 17 2.44 -3.26 24.22
C TRP A 17 3.30 -4.48 24.51
N GLU A 18 2.66 -5.62 24.69
CA GLU A 18 3.31 -6.90 24.95
C GLU A 18 2.49 -8.04 24.33
N GLY A 19 3.16 -8.93 23.59
CA GLY A 19 2.57 -10.15 23.08
C GLY A 19 2.91 -11.34 23.98
N ALA A 20 1.92 -12.19 24.24
CA ALA A 20 2.15 -13.43 24.98
C ALA A 20 3.04 -14.40 24.19
N ALA A 21 3.84 -15.21 24.90
CA ALA A 21 4.79 -16.15 24.29
C ALA A 21 4.11 -17.26 23.45
N ASP A 22 2.84 -17.57 23.73
CA ASP A 22 2.01 -18.51 22.98
C ASP A 22 1.32 -17.89 21.76
N GLY A 23 1.44 -16.56 21.58
CA GLY A 23 0.80 -15.81 20.49
C GLY A 23 -0.73 -15.73 20.60
N LEU A 24 -1.33 -16.12 21.73
CA LEU A 24 -2.78 -16.14 21.92
C LEU A 24 -3.32 -14.83 22.47
N SER A 25 -2.45 -13.91 22.91
CA SER A 25 -2.88 -12.58 23.31
C SER A 25 -1.86 -11.48 23.09
N VAL A 26 -2.37 -10.26 22.95
CA VAL A 26 -1.57 -9.02 22.93
C VAL A 26 -2.23 -7.99 23.84
N THR A 27 -1.47 -7.46 24.78
CA THR A 27 -1.93 -6.43 25.71
C THR A 27 -1.40 -5.07 25.28
N PHE A 28 -2.29 -4.08 25.22
CA PHE A 28 -1.95 -2.68 25.01
C PHE A 28 -2.28 -1.86 26.25
N LYS A 29 -1.32 -1.04 26.67
CA LYS A 29 -1.52 0.00 27.69
C LYS A 29 -1.80 1.32 26.99
N LEU A 30 -2.88 1.98 27.38
CA LEU A 30 -3.39 3.17 26.75
C LEU A 30 -2.96 4.43 27.50
N ARG A 31 -2.87 5.52 26.77
CA ARG A 31 -2.54 6.84 27.28
C ARG A 31 -3.70 7.37 28.12
N GLU A 32 -3.36 7.85 29.31
CA GLU A 32 -4.31 8.47 30.23
C GLU A 32 -4.74 9.87 29.75
N GLY A 33 -5.96 10.27 30.14
CA GLY A 33 -6.43 11.65 29.95
C GLY A 33 -6.72 12.05 28.50
N VAL A 34 -6.79 11.10 27.56
CA VAL A 34 -7.16 11.37 26.18
C VAL A 34 -8.66 11.61 26.08
N LYS A 35 -9.04 12.65 25.33
CA LYS A 35 -10.44 12.94 24.99
C LYS A 35 -10.66 12.84 23.49
N TRP A 36 -11.88 12.45 23.13
CA TRP A 36 -12.44 12.65 21.80
C TRP A 36 -12.68 14.13 21.55
N HIS A 37 -12.82 14.53 20.28
CA HIS A 37 -13.10 15.92 19.88
C HIS A 37 -14.40 16.49 20.46
N ASP A 38 -15.32 15.63 20.89
CA ASP A 38 -16.58 15.98 21.56
C ASP A 38 -16.44 16.06 23.10
N GLY A 39 -15.23 15.90 23.62
CA GLY A 39 -14.89 16.02 25.04
C GLY A 39 -15.08 14.73 25.87
N LYS A 40 -15.65 13.66 25.30
CA LYS A 40 -15.77 12.37 26.01
C LYS A 40 -14.42 11.68 26.17
N PRO A 41 -14.21 10.88 27.23
CA PRO A 41 -12.96 10.16 27.44
C PRO A 41 -12.76 9.07 26.38
N PHE A 42 -11.51 8.89 25.94
CA PHE A 42 -11.07 7.72 25.17
C PHE A 42 -10.70 6.58 26.12
N THR A 43 -11.19 5.38 25.84
CA THR A 43 -10.95 4.20 26.70
C THR A 43 -10.68 2.92 25.88
N SER A 44 -10.30 1.86 26.58
CA SER A 44 -10.14 0.51 26.04
C SER A 44 -11.42 -0.03 25.39
N ALA A 45 -12.60 0.43 25.80
CA ALA A 45 -13.87 0.08 25.16
C ALA A 45 -13.96 0.58 23.71
N ASP A 46 -13.36 1.74 23.39
CA ASP A 46 -13.29 2.26 22.02
C ASP A 46 -12.37 1.39 21.15
N VAL A 47 -11.26 0.93 21.73
CA VAL A 47 -10.32 0.01 21.07
C VAL A 47 -10.99 -1.32 20.76
N ALA A 48 -11.68 -1.91 21.75
CA ALA A 48 -12.41 -3.16 21.58
C ALA A 48 -13.51 -3.04 20.51
N PHE A 49 -14.29 -1.95 20.55
CA PHE A 49 -15.30 -1.67 19.53
C PHE A 49 -14.69 -1.56 18.13
N SER A 50 -13.64 -0.75 17.98
CA SER A 50 -12.98 -0.53 16.69
C SER A 50 -12.42 -1.83 16.11
N ALA A 51 -11.75 -2.65 16.93
CA ALA A 51 -11.18 -3.91 16.49
C ALA A 51 -12.25 -4.92 16.03
N LEU A 52 -13.29 -5.11 16.85
CA LEU A 52 -14.29 -6.16 16.63
C LEU A 52 -15.39 -5.76 15.65
N GLN A 53 -15.73 -4.48 15.55
CA GLN A 53 -16.86 -4.00 14.73
C GLN A 53 -16.41 -3.32 13.43
N ILE A 54 -15.13 -2.95 13.30
CA ILE A 54 -14.63 -2.22 12.12
C ILE A 54 -13.43 -2.91 11.50
N TRP A 55 -12.32 -3.05 12.23
CA TRP A 55 -11.08 -3.55 11.66
C TRP A 55 -11.24 -4.98 11.17
N LYS A 56 -11.74 -5.88 12.02
CA LYS A 56 -11.96 -7.27 11.65
C LYS A 56 -13.06 -7.45 10.58
N PRO A 57 -14.29 -6.90 10.71
CA PRO A 57 -15.37 -7.25 9.78
C PRO A 57 -15.49 -6.34 8.55
N LEU A 58 -15.01 -5.08 8.57
CA LEU A 58 -15.28 -4.11 7.51
C LEU A 58 -14.04 -3.75 6.67
N GLN A 59 -12.86 -3.68 7.27
CA GLN A 59 -11.63 -3.34 6.55
C GLN A 59 -11.11 -4.52 5.74
N ASN A 60 -10.79 -4.31 4.46
CA ASN A 60 -10.28 -5.36 3.58
C ASN A 60 -9.04 -6.09 4.16
N LEU A 61 -8.02 -5.33 4.55
CA LEU A 61 -6.80 -5.89 5.13
C LEU A 61 -6.99 -6.31 6.60
N GLY A 62 -7.84 -5.60 7.34
CA GLY A 62 -8.14 -5.92 8.73
C GLY A 62 -8.85 -7.28 8.88
N ARG A 63 -9.72 -7.68 7.93
CA ARG A 63 -10.30 -9.03 7.85
C ARG A 63 -9.24 -10.13 7.82
N THR A 64 -8.13 -9.88 7.14
CA THR A 64 -7.04 -10.87 7.00
C THR A 64 -6.16 -10.87 8.25
N VAL A 65 -5.73 -9.69 8.70
CA VAL A 65 -4.83 -9.55 9.86
C VAL A 65 -5.49 -9.99 11.16
N PHE A 66 -6.77 -9.63 11.37
CA PHE A 66 -7.52 -9.90 12.59
C PHE A 66 -8.48 -11.08 12.43
N LYS A 67 -8.27 -11.98 11.45
CA LYS A 67 -9.16 -13.12 11.18
C LYS A 67 -9.41 -13.97 12.42
N ASP A 68 -8.34 -14.21 13.19
CA ASP A 68 -8.34 -15.06 14.39
C ASP A 68 -8.62 -14.27 15.68
N LEU A 69 -8.84 -12.95 15.62
CA LEU A 69 -9.17 -12.14 16.80
C LEU A 69 -10.58 -12.48 17.31
N GLU A 70 -10.72 -13.04 18.51
CA GLU A 70 -12.00 -13.45 19.09
C GLU A 70 -12.61 -12.37 19.97
N THR A 71 -11.83 -11.89 20.94
CA THR A 71 -12.25 -10.87 21.89
C THR A 71 -11.19 -9.81 22.09
N VAL A 72 -11.62 -8.66 22.58
CA VAL A 72 -10.74 -7.64 23.15
C VAL A 72 -11.26 -7.36 24.54
N ASP A 73 -10.60 -7.92 25.55
CA ASP A 73 -10.98 -7.70 26.94
C ASP A 73 -10.52 -6.32 27.41
N THR A 74 -11.36 -5.67 28.21
CA THR A 74 -11.13 -4.33 28.76
C THR A 74 -11.17 -4.40 30.29
N PRO A 75 -10.15 -5.00 30.95
CA PRO A 75 -10.17 -5.20 32.41
C PRO A 75 -10.20 -3.87 33.19
N ASP A 76 -9.75 -2.79 32.56
CA ASP A 76 -9.84 -1.41 33.02
C ASP A 76 -9.92 -0.46 31.81
N GLU A 77 -10.15 0.83 32.06
CA GLU A 77 -10.31 1.85 31.00
C GLU A 77 -9.07 2.05 30.12
N LEU A 78 -7.89 1.61 30.57
CA LEU A 78 -6.60 1.92 29.95
C LEU A 78 -5.83 0.66 29.51
N THR A 79 -6.48 -0.49 29.51
CA THR A 79 -5.90 -1.77 29.11
C THR A 79 -6.83 -2.46 28.11
N ALA A 80 -6.31 -2.78 26.94
CA ALA A 80 -7.00 -3.59 25.94
C ALA A 80 -6.21 -4.88 25.69
N VAL A 81 -6.84 -6.04 25.91
CA VAL A 81 -6.21 -7.36 25.74
C VAL A 81 -6.87 -8.08 24.57
N PHE A 82 -6.18 -8.12 23.44
CA PHE A 82 -6.61 -8.83 22.24
C PHE A 82 -6.38 -10.31 22.47
N LYS A 83 -7.38 -11.15 22.20
CA LYS A 83 -7.31 -12.62 22.32
C LYS A 83 -7.56 -13.28 20.98
N PHE A 84 -6.70 -14.23 20.62
CA PHE A 84 -6.72 -14.90 19.33
C PHE A 84 -7.06 -16.38 19.48
N ALA A 85 -7.84 -16.90 18.53
CA ALA A 85 -8.21 -18.32 18.44
C ALA A 85 -7.01 -19.22 18.11
N LYS A 86 -5.98 -18.63 17.49
CA LYS A 86 -4.77 -19.31 17.00
C LYS A 86 -3.53 -18.48 17.33
N PRO A 87 -2.35 -19.12 17.47
CA PRO A 87 -1.08 -18.42 17.60
C PRO A 87 -0.91 -17.37 16.50
N THR A 88 -0.92 -16.10 16.90
CA THR A 88 -0.79 -14.95 16.02
C THR A 88 0.51 -14.22 16.33
N PRO A 89 1.46 -14.12 15.38
CA PRO A 89 2.76 -13.51 15.64
C PRO A 89 2.61 -12.05 16.08
N PHE A 90 3.20 -11.70 17.23
CA PHE A 90 3.16 -10.32 17.71
C PHE A 90 3.80 -9.33 16.71
N GLN A 91 4.79 -9.79 15.94
CA GLN A 91 5.40 -9.06 14.83
C GLN A 91 4.37 -8.64 13.75
N LEU A 92 3.39 -9.49 13.43
CA LEU A 92 2.34 -9.15 12.47
C LEU A 92 1.45 -8.03 13.03
N ILE A 93 0.99 -8.19 14.28
CA ILE A 93 0.10 -7.22 14.92
C ILE A 93 0.79 -5.85 15.01
N ARG A 94 2.03 -5.79 15.52
CA ARG A 94 2.76 -4.51 15.64
C ARG A 94 2.95 -3.82 14.27
N ASN A 95 3.22 -4.58 13.21
CA ASN A 95 3.44 -4.06 11.87
C ASN A 95 2.13 -3.55 11.24
N ALA A 96 1.00 -4.17 11.58
CA ALA A 96 -0.32 -3.82 11.03
C ALA A 96 -0.94 -2.56 11.65
N LEU A 97 -0.70 -2.29 12.93
CA LEU A 97 -1.35 -1.17 13.64
C LEU A 97 -1.18 0.18 12.93
N PRO A 98 0.02 0.62 12.52
CA PRO A 98 0.18 1.92 11.85
C PRO A 98 -0.58 2.07 10.53
N ALA A 99 -0.97 0.96 9.91
CA ALA A 99 -1.66 0.94 8.63
C ALA A 99 -3.18 0.76 8.77
N LEU A 100 -3.66 0.07 9.81
CA LEU A 100 -5.04 -0.44 9.88
C LEU A 100 -5.82 0.04 11.11
N SER A 101 -5.15 0.45 12.20
CA SER A 101 -5.79 0.53 13.52
C SER A 101 -6.22 1.94 13.96
N SER A 102 -6.82 2.73 13.05
CA SER A 102 -7.49 3.97 13.45
C SER A 102 -8.69 3.64 14.34
N VAL A 103 -8.70 4.15 15.57
CA VAL A 103 -9.79 3.94 16.54
C VAL A 103 -10.91 4.94 16.28
N VAL A 104 -12.16 4.50 16.43
CA VAL A 104 -13.35 5.35 16.36
C VAL A 104 -14.04 5.44 17.73
N PRO A 105 -14.82 6.51 18.00
CA PRO A 105 -15.57 6.66 19.25
C PRO A 105 -16.73 5.67 19.31
N LYS A 106 -16.69 4.71 20.23
CA LYS A 106 -17.74 3.71 20.40
C LYS A 106 -19.11 4.38 20.58
N HIS A 107 -19.18 5.40 21.41
CA HIS A 107 -20.44 6.09 21.75
C HIS A 107 -21.12 6.81 20.58
N ILE A 108 -20.45 6.98 19.44
CA ILE A 108 -21.04 7.52 18.20
C ILE A 108 -21.48 6.39 17.26
N TYR A 109 -20.74 5.29 17.24
CA TYR A 109 -20.89 4.24 16.25
C TYR A 109 -21.61 2.98 16.75
N GLU A 110 -21.84 2.84 18.07
CA GLU A 110 -22.44 1.64 18.65
C GLU A 110 -23.93 1.45 18.32
N THR A 111 -24.59 2.50 17.82
CA THR A 111 -25.99 2.47 17.38
C THR A 111 -26.13 2.66 15.87
N GLY A 112 -27.00 1.88 15.24
CA GLY A 112 -27.26 1.98 13.81
C GLY A 112 -26.20 1.27 12.96
N LYS A 113 -26.20 1.57 11.67
CA LYS A 113 -25.26 1.01 10.70
C LYS A 113 -24.02 1.91 10.62
N ILE A 114 -22.84 1.30 10.75
CA ILE A 114 -21.55 2.03 10.76
C ILE A 114 -21.32 2.76 9.44
N GLU A 115 -21.66 2.12 8.31
CA GLU A 115 -21.48 2.66 6.96
C GLU A 115 -22.38 3.87 6.64
N GLU A 116 -23.54 3.97 7.31
CA GLU A 116 -24.50 5.06 7.14
C GLU A 116 -24.33 6.17 8.20
N ASN A 117 -23.40 6.02 9.15
CA ASN A 117 -23.25 6.97 10.27
C ASN A 117 -22.84 8.37 9.77
N PRO A 118 -23.55 9.44 10.15
CA PRO A 118 -23.22 10.81 9.75
C PRO A 118 -21.79 11.25 10.09
N ALA A 119 -21.20 10.70 11.16
CA ALA A 119 -19.82 10.98 11.55
C ALA A 119 -18.80 10.53 10.48
N ASN A 120 -19.18 9.70 9.51
CA ASN A 120 -18.31 9.36 8.37
C ASN A 120 -18.02 10.58 7.47
N ASN A 121 -18.88 11.61 7.49
CA ASN A 121 -18.69 12.86 6.75
C ASN A 121 -18.18 14.03 7.62
N ALA A 122 -18.25 13.88 8.94
CA ALA A 122 -17.77 14.85 9.93
C ALA A 122 -17.09 14.10 11.09
N PRO A 123 -15.86 13.60 10.87
CA PRO A 123 -15.24 12.63 11.77
C PRO A 123 -14.89 13.24 13.13
N VAL A 124 -15.19 12.47 14.19
CA VAL A 124 -14.78 12.73 15.57
C VAL A 124 -13.62 11.82 15.91
N GLY A 125 -12.48 12.42 16.25
CA GLY A 125 -11.23 11.71 16.54
C GLY A 125 -10.64 12.05 17.91
N THR A 126 -9.46 11.51 18.18
CA THR A 126 -8.57 11.94 19.30
C THR A 126 -7.35 12.71 18.79
N GLY A 127 -7.35 13.04 17.49
CA GLY A 127 -6.24 13.65 16.78
C GLY A 127 -6.04 15.14 17.10
N PRO A 128 -4.93 15.71 16.61
CA PRO A 128 -4.56 17.11 16.88
C PRO A 128 -5.41 18.13 16.13
N PHE A 129 -6.12 17.73 15.07
CA PHE A 129 -7.02 18.60 14.33
C PHE A 129 -8.42 17.99 14.27
N LYS A 130 -9.44 18.85 14.36
CA LYS A 130 -10.86 18.51 14.32
C LYS A 130 -11.42 18.88 12.94
N PHE A 131 -12.37 18.11 12.45
CA PHE A 131 -13.12 18.50 11.27
C PHE A 131 -13.91 19.78 11.55
N ALA A 132 -13.74 20.81 10.71
CA ALA A 132 -14.47 22.06 10.82
C ALA A 132 -15.50 22.21 9.69
N GLU A 133 -15.05 22.04 8.44
CA GLU A 133 -15.89 22.26 7.26
C GLU A 133 -15.43 21.41 6.07
N HIS A 134 -16.38 21.01 5.23
CA HIS A 134 -16.12 20.51 3.88
C HIS A 134 -16.95 21.31 2.89
N LYS A 135 -16.27 21.94 1.94
CA LYS A 135 -16.90 22.60 0.80
C LYS A 135 -16.67 21.74 -0.46
N PRO A 136 -17.71 21.03 -0.95
CA PRO A 136 -17.55 20.05 -2.02
C PRO A 136 -16.84 20.60 -3.25
N GLY A 137 -15.79 19.91 -3.67
CA GLY A 137 -14.98 20.28 -4.85
C GLY A 137 -13.99 21.43 -4.62
N GLU A 138 -13.97 22.04 -3.43
CA GLU A 138 -13.10 23.17 -3.11
C GLU A 138 -12.10 22.84 -2.01
N TYR A 139 -12.55 22.52 -0.79
CA TYR A 139 -11.62 22.23 0.31
C TYR A 139 -12.24 21.42 1.47
N TYR A 140 -11.35 20.83 2.27
CA TYR A 140 -11.62 20.40 3.64
C TYR A 140 -10.83 21.29 4.61
N ARG A 141 -11.49 21.77 5.66
CA ARG A 141 -10.90 22.62 6.69
C ARG A 141 -10.87 21.86 8.01
N LEU A 142 -9.68 21.78 8.61
CA LEU A 142 -9.48 21.20 9.93
C LEU A 142 -8.95 22.28 10.88
N GLU A 143 -9.58 22.41 12.03
CA GLU A 143 -9.17 23.35 13.07
C GLU A 143 -8.37 22.66 14.17
N LYS A 144 -7.51 23.42 14.87
CA LYS A 144 -6.76 22.93 16.02
C LYS A 144 -7.65 22.32 17.11
N ASN A 145 -7.23 21.16 17.63
CA ASN A 145 -7.73 20.59 18.85
C ASN A 145 -6.95 21.15 20.06
N ALA A 146 -7.52 22.14 20.75
CA ALA A 146 -6.91 22.74 21.94
C ALA A 146 -6.74 21.75 23.11
N ASP A 147 -7.55 20.68 23.15
CA ASP A 147 -7.50 19.62 24.16
C ASP A 147 -6.70 18.39 23.69
N TYR A 148 -5.84 18.55 22.66
CA TYR A 148 -5.01 17.45 22.18
C TYR A 148 -4.08 16.93 23.29
N TRP A 149 -4.00 15.61 23.41
CA TRP A 149 -3.20 14.95 24.46
C TRP A 149 -1.69 15.18 24.31
N GLY A 150 -1.22 15.63 23.13
CA GLY A 150 0.16 16.05 22.92
C GLY A 150 0.39 17.44 23.51
N LYS A 151 1.17 17.53 24.60
CA LYS A 151 1.50 18.82 25.24
C LYS A 151 2.15 19.78 24.24
N HIS A 152 1.71 21.04 24.26
CA HIS A 152 2.17 22.12 23.38
C HIS A 152 1.94 21.86 21.87
N GLN A 153 1.03 20.94 21.52
CA GLN A 153 0.69 20.58 20.14
C GLN A 153 -0.83 20.63 19.92
N PRO A 154 -1.31 20.78 18.68
CA PRO A 154 -0.50 21.04 17.47
C PRO A 154 0.09 22.46 17.41
N TYR A 155 1.14 22.62 16.61
CA TYR A 155 1.73 23.94 16.37
C TYR A 155 0.91 24.79 15.39
N LEU A 156 0.32 24.19 14.36
CA LEU A 156 -0.58 24.88 13.43
C LEU A 156 -1.94 25.14 14.08
N ASP A 157 -2.55 26.27 13.72
CA ASP A 157 -3.92 26.60 14.13
C ASP A 157 -4.98 25.99 13.21
N GLU A 158 -4.63 25.76 11.94
CA GLU A 158 -5.54 25.27 10.92
C GLU A 158 -4.81 24.52 9.79
N ILE A 159 -5.50 23.57 9.18
CA ILE A 159 -5.09 22.94 7.91
C ILE A 159 -6.25 23.06 6.92
N ILE A 160 -5.96 23.60 5.73
CA ILE A 160 -6.88 23.61 4.59
C ILE A 160 -6.35 22.65 3.53
N TYR A 161 -7.05 21.55 3.30
CA TYR A 161 -6.80 20.67 2.16
C TYR A 161 -7.59 21.17 0.96
N GLN A 162 -6.92 21.91 0.07
CA GLN A 162 -7.52 22.33 -1.18
C GLN A 162 -7.65 21.15 -2.16
N VAL A 163 -8.82 21.05 -2.78
CA VAL A 163 -9.09 20.06 -3.82
C VAL A 163 -8.67 20.65 -5.16
N LEU A 164 -7.54 20.17 -5.67
CA LEU A 164 -7.01 20.54 -6.99
C LEU A 164 -7.20 19.34 -7.94
N PRO A 165 -8.23 19.33 -8.81
CA PRO A 165 -8.55 18.17 -9.64
C PRO A 165 -7.48 17.87 -10.70
N ASP A 166 -6.75 18.89 -11.13
CA ASP A 166 -5.70 18.78 -12.13
C ASP A 166 -4.32 18.84 -11.48
N ARG A 167 -3.50 17.80 -11.69
CA ARG A 167 -2.14 17.71 -11.16
C ARG A 167 -1.23 18.84 -11.65
N THR A 168 -1.46 19.36 -12.86
CA THR A 168 -0.64 20.47 -13.38
C THR A 168 -0.85 21.76 -12.61
N SER A 169 -2.02 21.95 -11.99
CA SER A 169 -2.33 23.14 -11.19
C SER A 169 -1.57 23.19 -9.85
N ALA A 170 -1.19 22.04 -9.27
CA ALA A 170 -0.51 21.98 -7.98
C ALA A 170 0.87 22.67 -8.01
N ALA A 171 1.60 22.55 -9.12
CA ALA A 171 2.87 23.23 -9.34
C ALA A 171 2.72 24.75 -9.29
N SER A 172 1.78 25.28 -10.06
CA SER A 172 1.50 26.72 -10.13
C SER A 172 1.00 27.27 -8.79
N ALA A 173 0.16 26.53 -8.06
CA ALA A 173 -0.34 26.93 -6.75
C ALA A 173 0.78 27.04 -5.69
N LEU A 174 1.79 26.14 -5.74
CA LEU A 174 2.98 26.22 -4.88
C LEU A 174 3.85 27.45 -5.20
N GLU A 175 4.04 27.72 -6.49
CA GLU A 175 4.79 28.88 -7.00
C GLU A 175 4.10 30.20 -6.64
N ALA A 176 2.77 30.23 -6.72
CA ALA A 176 1.94 31.38 -6.36
C ALA A 176 1.68 31.54 -4.85
N GLU A 177 2.22 30.66 -4.01
CA GLU A 177 2.03 30.68 -2.54
C GLU A 177 0.60 30.41 -2.06
N GLU A 178 -0.26 29.91 -2.93
CA GLU A 178 -1.65 29.55 -2.62
C GLU A 178 -1.72 28.28 -1.75
N ILE A 179 -0.73 27.40 -1.89
CA ILE A 179 -0.53 26.22 -1.04
C ILE A 179 0.93 26.11 -0.61
N GLN A 180 1.17 25.50 0.55
CA GLN A 180 2.51 25.28 1.08
C GLN A 180 3.02 23.86 0.82
N LEU A 181 2.11 22.93 0.45
CA LEU A 181 2.41 21.51 0.33
C LEU A 181 1.55 20.85 -0.75
N ALA A 182 2.20 20.08 -1.62
CA ALA A 182 1.57 19.12 -2.52
C ALA A 182 2.14 17.73 -2.24
N ALA A 183 1.33 16.84 -1.63
CA ALA A 183 1.72 15.48 -1.27
C ALA A 183 1.23 14.44 -2.30
N PHE A 184 1.59 13.17 -2.09
CA PHE A 184 1.07 12.02 -2.87
C PHE A 184 1.34 12.09 -4.38
N SER A 185 2.51 12.64 -4.76
CA SER A 185 2.89 12.89 -6.16
C SER A 185 1.84 13.71 -6.92
N ALA A 186 1.25 14.71 -6.25
CA ALA A 186 0.34 15.66 -6.86
C ALA A 186 1.02 16.51 -7.96
N VAL A 187 2.32 16.79 -7.83
CA VAL A 187 3.13 17.35 -8.91
C VAL A 187 3.59 16.24 -9.86
N PRO A 188 3.37 16.35 -11.17
CA PRO A 188 3.86 15.37 -12.15
C PRO A 188 5.38 15.19 -12.11
N LEU A 189 5.85 13.95 -12.33
CA LEU A 189 7.29 13.64 -12.30
C LEU A 189 8.13 14.50 -13.25
N ALA A 190 7.58 14.83 -14.44
CA ALA A 190 8.25 15.64 -15.44
C ALA A 190 8.52 17.09 -15.00
N ASP A 191 7.76 17.59 -14.03
CA ASP A 191 7.90 18.96 -13.52
C ASP A 191 8.85 19.04 -12.32
N LEU A 192 9.22 17.91 -11.70
CA LEU A 192 9.99 17.91 -10.45
C LEU A 192 11.39 18.52 -10.60
N ASP A 193 12.10 18.28 -11.71
CA ASP A 193 13.42 18.90 -11.95
C ASP A 193 13.29 20.43 -12.05
N ARG A 194 12.29 20.92 -12.79
CA ARG A 194 12.00 22.36 -12.91
C ARG A 194 11.60 22.96 -11.56
N ILE A 195 10.67 22.33 -10.84
CA ILE A 195 10.20 22.78 -9.53
C ILE A 195 11.33 22.79 -8.50
N SER A 196 12.24 21.82 -8.52
CA SER A 196 13.35 21.75 -7.57
C SER A 196 14.29 22.96 -7.63
N LYS A 197 14.21 23.74 -8.73
CA LYS A 197 15.00 24.96 -8.97
C LYS A 197 14.25 26.24 -8.60
N VAL A 198 12.97 26.16 -8.23
CA VAL A 198 12.19 27.30 -7.77
C VAL A 198 12.61 27.66 -6.35
N PRO A 199 13.04 28.91 -6.07
CA PRO A 199 13.40 29.34 -4.73
C PRO A 199 12.25 29.13 -3.73
N GLY A 200 12.57 28.63 -2.53
CA GLY A 200 11.59 28.36 -1.49
C GLY A 200 10.84 27.03 -1.61
N LEU A 201 11.04 26.25 -2.68
CA LEU A 201 10.45 24.92 -2.84
C LEU A 201 11.47 23.80 -2.67
N LYS A 202 11.02 22.68 -2.09
CA LYS A 202 11.80 21.45 -1.91
C LYS A 202 11.02 20.25 -2.43
N VAL A 203 11.70 19.40 -3.20
CA VAL A 203 11.20 18.08 -3.59
C VAL A 203 11.64 17.07 -2.51
N ILE A 204 10.67 16.42 -1.89
CA ILE A 204 10.87 15.48 -0.76
C ILE A 204 10.44 14.08 -1.20
N THR A 205 11.40 13.16 -1.22
CA THR A 205 11.20 11.74 -1.59
C THR A 205 11.11 10.80 -0.38
N LYS A 206 11.16 11.36 0.84
CA LYS A 206 11.07 10.64 2.12
C LYS A 206 9.68 10.80 2.76
N GLY A 207 9.40 10.01 3.78
CA GLY A 207 8.16 10.10 4.56
C GLY A 207 7.04 9.19 4.05
N TYR A 208 7.39 8.24 3.18
CA TYR A 208 6.50 7.30 2.51
C TYR A 208 7.04 5.85 2.56
N GLU A 209 8.11 5.60 3.30
CA GLU A 209 8.80 4.30 3.39
C GLU A 209 7.89 3.19 3.95
N GLY A 210 6.84 3.54 4.69
CA GLY A 210 5.80 2.61 5.13
C GLY A 210 4.65 2.40 4.13
N LEU A 211 4.76 2.96 2.92
CA LEU A 211 3.76 2.98 1.83
C LEU A 211 4.47 2.87 0.48
N THR A 212 4.96 1.68 0.14
CA THR A 212 5.70 1.46 -1.11
C THR A 212 4.79 0.88 -2.17
N TYR A 213 4.62 1.58 -3.29
CA TYR A 213 3.93 1.06 -4.45
C TYR A 213 4.86 0.17 -5.27
N GLN A 214 4.29 -0.84 -5.91
CA GLN A 214 4.99 -1.70 -6.85
C GLN A 214 4.27 -1.69 -8.18
N LEU A 215 5.01 -1.69 -9.28
CA LEU A 215 4.47 -1.82 -10.63
C LEU A 215 4.55 -3.29 -10.98
N VAL A 216 3.41 -3.94 -11.13
CA VAL A 216 3.34 -5.38 -11.42
C VAL A 216 2.59 -5.64 -12.71
N VAL A 217 3.03 -6.66 -13.44
CA VAL A 217 2.21 -7.33 -14.45
C VAL A 217 1.48 -8.48 -13.76
N GLU A 218 0.16 -8.35 -13.62
CA GLU A 218 -0.73 -9.40 -13.17
C GLU A 218 -1.04 -10.34 -14.34
N ILE A 219 -1.01 -11.65 -14.09
CA ILE A 219 -1.08 -12.69 -15.14
C ILE A 219 -2.31 -13.55 -14.91
N ASN A 220 -3.17 -13.70 -15.92
CA ASN A 220 -4.30 -14.62 -15.84
C ASN A 220 -3.86 -16.05 -16.19
N HIS A 221 -3.64 -16.88 -15.17
CA HIS A 221 -3.22 -18.28 -15.28
C HIS A 221 -4.30 -19.20 -15.89
N ARG A 222 -5.52 -18.69 -16.09
CA ARG A 222 -6.58 -19.40 -16.82
C ARG A 222 -6.34 -19.40 -18.32
N ARG A 223 -5.49 -18.50 -18.86
CA ARG A 223 -5.06 -18.57 -20.26
C ARG A 223 -4.00 -19.65 -20.41
N LYS A 224 -4.23 -20.56 -21.37
CA LYS A 224 -3.34 -21.70 -21.66
C LYS A 224 -1.87 -21.28 -21.84
N GLU A 225 -1.60 -20.22 -22.57
CA GLU A 225 -0.27 -19.69 -22.86
C GLU A 225 0.37 -19.15 -21.59
N LEU A 226 -0.39 -18.43 -20.76
CA LEU A 226 0.11 -17.82 -19.54
C LEU A 226 0.24 -18.81 -18.37
N ALA A 227 -0.42 -19.97 -18.46
CA ALA A 227 -0.22 -21.09 -17.54
C ALA A 227 1.17 -21.75 -17.70
N ASP A 228 1.81 -21.63 -18.88
CA ASP A 228 3.16 -22.13 -19.12
C ASP A 228 4.22 -21.20 -18.51
N LEU A 229 5.06 -21.75 -17.63
CA LEU A 229 6.14 -21.01 -16.99
C LEU A 229 7.13 -20.44 -18.02
N LYS A 230 7.44 -21.15 -19.11
CA LYS A 230 8.37 -20.66 -20.12
C LYS A 230 7.86 -19.39 -20.80
N VAL A 231 6.55 -19.30 -21.03
CA VAL A 231 5.92 -18.08 -21.57
C VAL A 231 6.03 -16.94 -20.57
N ARG A 232 5.77 -17.18 -19.28
CA ARG A 232 5.93 -16.14 -18.24
C ARG A 232 7.38 -15.67 -18.10
N GLN A 233 8.35 -16.59 -18.18
CA GLN A 233 9.78 -16.27 -18.19
C GLN A 233 10.17 -15.46 -19.43
N ALA A 234 9.62 -15.79 -20.60
CA ALA A 234 9.83 -15.01 -21.82
C ALA A 234 9.31 -13.58 -21.69
N ILE A 235 8.11 -13.41 -21.12
CA ILE A 235 7.54 -12.08 -20.85
C ILE A 235 8.43 -11.31 -19.86
N ALA A 236 8.93 -11.96 -18.81
CA ALA A 236 9.84 -11.33 -17.85
C ALA A 236 11.16 -10.88 -18.50
N HIS A 237 11.75 -11.70 -19.38
CA HIS A 237 12.94 -11.36 -20.15
C HIS A 237 12.71 -10.26 -21.20
N ALA A 238 11.47 -10.06 -21.67
CA ALA A 238 11.14 -9.00 -22.63
C ALA A 238 11.03 -7.61 -22.00
N ILE A 239 10.96 -7.50 -20.66
CA ILE A 239 10.80 -6.23 -19.96
C ILE A 239 12.16 -5.68 -19.55
N ASP A 240 12.56 -4.56 -20.15
CA ASP A 240 13.71 -3.75 -19.73
C ASP A 240 13.32 -2.89 -18.53
N LYS A 241 13.55 -3.41 -17.32
CA LYS A 241 13.21 -2.73 -16.07
C LYS A 241 13.99 -1.42 -15.88
N ASP A 242 15.22 -1.33 -16.39
CA ASP A 242 16.04 -0.12 -16.30
C ASP A 242 15.48 0.97 -17.22
N PHE A 243 15.06 0.60 -18.42
CA PHE A 243 14.32 1.50 -19.32
C PHE A 243 13.03 2.01 -18.66
N VAL A 244 12.25 1.13 -18.01
CA VAL A 244 11.01 1.53 -17.33
C VAL A 244 11.30 2.55 -16.23
N VAL A 245 12.28 2.29 -15.35
CA VAL A 245 12.65 3.22 -14.28
C VAL A 245 13.14 4.56 -14.83
N LYS A 246 13.96 4.54 -15.88
CA LYS A 246 14.53 5.76 -16.46
C LYS A 246 13.52 6.58 -17.25
N THR A 247 12.66 5.92 -18.04
CA THR A 247 11.82 6.60 -19.05
C THR A 247 10.40 6.82 -18.55
N VAL A 248 9.81 5.87 -17.82
CA VAL A 248 8.45 5.99 -17.29
C VAL A 248 8.46 6.73 -15.95
N PHE A 249 9.39 6.38 -15.05
CA PHE A 249 9.47 6.98 -13.72
C PHE A 249 10.51 8.12 -13.61
N LEU A 250 11.23 8.45 -14.68
CA LEU A 250 12.21 9.54 -14.70
C LEU A 250 13.26 9.45 -13.56
N GLY A 251 13.60 8.23 -13.12
CA GLY A 251 14.54 7.99 -12.02
C GLY A 251 13.95 8.08 -10.61
N TYR A 252 12.64 8.31 -10.46
CA TYR A 252 11.94 8.37 -9.17
C TYR A 252 11.39 7.03 -8.67
N ALA A 253 11.79 5.94 -9.31
CA ALA A 253 11.50 4.58 -8.89
C ALA A 253 12.80 3.77 -8.81
N ALA A 254 12.73 2.59 -8.21
CA ALA A 254 13.78 1.59 -8.25
C ALA A 254 13.30 0.35 -9.00
N THR A 255 14.24 -0.41 -9.55
CA THR A 255 13.93 -1.73 -10.13
C THR A 255 13.51 -2.69 -9.01
N ALA A 256 12.37 -3.35 -9.20
CA ALA A 256 11.90 -4.35 -8.25
C ALA A 256 12.64 -5.68 -8.47
N THR A 257 13.18 -6.26 -7.40
CA THR A 257 13.79 -7.60 -7.43
C THR A 257 12.76 -8.71 -7.20
N GLY A 258 11.66 -8.41 -6.52
CA GLY A 258 10.63 -9.39 -6.18
C GLY A 258 9.40 -8.73 -5.53
N PRO A 259 8.58 -9.53 -4.81
CA PRO A 259 7.29 -9.07 -4.31
C PRO A 259 7.37 -8.28 -2.99
N VAL A 260 8.55 -8.20 -2.35
CA VAL A 260 8.80 -7.32 -1.20
C VAL A 260 9.80 -6.23 -1.63
N PRO A 261 9.54 -4.95 -1.32
CA PRO A 261 10.38 -3.87 -1.80
C PRO A 261 11.68 -3.69 -1.00
N LYS A 262 12.70 -3.07 -1.64
CA LYS A 262 14.03 -2.87 -1.02
C LYS A 262 14.02 -2.02 0.25
N ASN A 263 13.03 -1.15 0.39
CA ASN A 263 12.91 -0.25 1.54
C ASN A 263 12.29 -0.92 2.78
N ASP A 264 11.94 -2.21 2.71
CA ASP A 264 11.59 -3.02 3.88
C ASP A 264 12.81 -3.80 4.38
N PRO A 265 13.53 -3.33 5.41
CA PRO A 265 14.76 -3.99 5.85
C PRO A 265 14.53 -5.32 6.56
N GLN A 266 13.29 -5.65 6.96
CA GLN A 266 12.98 -6.82 7.77
C GLN A 266 12.77 -8.07 6.93
N PHE A 267 12.03 -7.97 5.83
CA PHE A 267 11.64 -9.10 5.00
C PHE A 267 12.33 -9.13 3.65
N TYR A 268 12.84 -8.01 3.14
CA TYR A 268 13.46 -7.96 1.83
C TYR A 268 14.60 -8.98 1.66
N THR A 269 14.66 -9.62 0.49
CA THR A 269 15.84 -10.32 0.02
C THR A 269 16.11 -10.07 -1.47
N ALA A 270 17.38 -9.89 -1.81
CA ALA A 270 17.84 -9.84 -3.19
C ALA A 270 18.24 -11.24 -3.73
N ASP A 271 18.33 -12.24 -2.84
CA ASP A 271 18.63 -13.63 -3.19
C ASP A 271 17.38 -14.30 -3.74
N VAL A 272 17.01 -13.97 -4.97
CA VAL A 272 15.87 -14.50 -5.72
C VAL A 272 16.27 -14.71 -7.18
N PRO A 273 15.61 -15.62 -7.92
CA PRO A 273 15.77 -15.71 -9.36
C PRO A 273 15.46 -14.38 -10.05
N THR A 274 16.30 -14.00 -11.02
CA THR A 274 16.12 -12.77 -11.80
C THR A 274 16.09 -13.06 -13.30
N TYR A 275 15.34 -12.25 -14.03
CA TYR A 275 15.21 -12.34 -15.48
C TYR A 275 15.76 -11.05 -16.09
N ALA A 276 17.00 -11.09 -16.55
CA ALA A 276 17.63 -9.95 -17.20
C ALA A 276 16.97 -9.66 -18.55
N PHE A 277 16.94 -8.40 -18.98
CA PHE A 277 16.38 -8.06 -20.29
C PHE A 277 17.16 -8.76 -21.42
N ASP A 278 16.48 -9.65 -22.15
CA ASP A 278 17.07 -10.46 -23.22
C ASP A 278 15.97 -10.93 -24.19
N VAL A 279 15.79 -10.17 -25.27
CA VAL A 279 14.78 -10.44 -26.31
C VAL A 279 15.09 -11.75 -27.05
N ALA A 280 16.36 -12.12 -27.22
CA ALA A 280 16.73 -13.35 -27.91
C ALA A 280 16.36 -14.57 -27.06
N LYS A 281 16.67 -14.54 -25.76
CA LYS A 281 16.27 -15.59 -24.82
C LYS A 281 14.76 -15.68 -24.66
N ALA A 282 14.05 -14.55 -24.63
CA ALA A 282 12.59 -14.55 -24.62
C ALA A 282 12.00 -15.25 -25.86
N ASN A 283 12.51 -14.97 -27.06
CA ASN A 283 12.08 -15.69 -28.27
C ASN A 283 12.37 -17.19 -28.19
N ALA A 284 13.58 -17.58 -27.77
CA ALA A 284 13.96 -18.98 -27.64
C ALA A 284 13.04 -19.75 -26.67
N LEU A 285 12.71 -19.16 -25.51
CA LEU A 285 11.78 -19.76 -24.54
C LEU A 285 10.38 -19.98 -25.13
N LEU A 286 9.89 -19.04 -25.96
CA LEU A 286 8.60 -19.19 -26.65
C LEU A 286 8.64 -20.27 -27.73
N ASP A 287 9.74 -20.39 -28.47
CA ASP A 287 9.94 -21.45 -29.45
C ASP A 287 9.98 -22.83 -28.76
N GLU A 288 10.71 -22.95 -27.65
CA GLU A 288 10.78 -24.17 -26.85
C GLU A 288 9.44 -24.55 -26.21
N ALA A 289 8.59 -23.58 -25.89
CA ALA A 289 7.23 -23.78 -25.40
C ALA A 289 6.23 -24.14 -26.53
N GLY A 290 6.70 -24.19 -27.80
CA GLY A 290 5.89 -24.57 -28.96
C GLY A 290 5.07 -23.43 -29.56
N TYR A 291 5.38 -22.17 -29.23
CA TYR A 291 4.65 -21.00 -29.70
C TYR A 291 5.36 -20.28 -30.86
N SER A 292 5.77 -20.97 -31.92
CA SER A 292 6.48 -20.37 -33.07
C SER A 292 5.76 -19.16 -33.68
N LYS A 293 6.53 -18.22 -34.26
CA LYS A 293 5.96 -17.11 -35.05
C LYS A 293 5.29 -17.66 -36.32
N GLY A 294 4.08 -17.20 -36.60
CA GLY A 294 3.41 -17.40 -37.89
C GLY A 294 3.95 -16.45 -38.96
N ASP A 295 3.37 -16.52 -40.16
CA ASP A 295 3.79 -15.75 -41.32
C ASP A 295 3.67 -14.22 -41.12
N ASP A 296 2.79 -13.78 -40.22
CA ASP A 296 2.61 -12.38 -39.82
C ASP A 296 3.57 -11.93 -38.71
N GLY A 297 4.50 -12.80 -38.29
CA GLY A 297 5.45 -12.56 -37.21
C GLY A 297 4.87 -12.66 -35.81
N LYS A 298 3.58 -13.01 -35.67
CA LYS A 298 2.89 -13.15 -34.39
C LYS A 298 2.81 -14.60 -33.95
N ARG A 299 2.76 -14.82 -32.64
CA ARG A 299 2.64 -16.13 -31.98
C ARG A 299 1.21 -16.34 -31.47
N PHE A 300 0.70 -15.35 -30.74
CA PHE A 300 -0.66 -15.28 -30.20
C PHE A 300 -0.98 -13.84 -29.75
N SER A 301 -2.24 -13.58 -29.45
CA SER A 301 -2.70 -12.29 -28.92
C SER A 301 -3.13 -12.39 -27.46
N LEU A 302 -2.96 -11.29 -26.72
CA LEU A 302 -3.37 -11.14 -25.31
C LEU A 302 -4.13 -9.82 -25.12
N LYS A 303 -5.13 -9.79 -24.23
CA LYS A 303 -5.74 -8.56 -23.72
C LYS A 303 -4.88 -7.97 -22.60
N LEU A 304 -4.41 -6.75 -22.78
CA LEU A 304 -3.60 -6.01 -21.81
C LEU A 304 -4.41 -4.85 -21.22
N LEU A 305 -4.62 -4.88 -19.90
CA LEU A 305 -5.40 -3.87 -19.18
C LEU A 305 -4.52 -3.08 -18.20
N PRO A 306 -4.03 -1.88 -18.57
CA PRO A 306 -3.36 -1.02 -17.62
C PRO A 306 -4.34 -0.38 -16.64
N ALA A 307 -4.02 -0.39 -15.35
CA ALA A 307 -4.85 0.30 -14.35
C ALA A 307 -4.85 1.83 -14.56
N PRO A 308 -6.00 2.50 -14.44
CA PRO A 308 -6.11 3.93 -14.74
C PRO A 308 -5.77 4.87 -13.58
N TYR A 309 -5.14 4.37 -12.50
CA TYR A 309 -4.90 5.12 -11.26
C TYR A 309 -3.68 6.06 -11.31
N PHE A 310 -2.68 5.68 -12.13
CA PHE A 310 -1.44 6.40 -12.30
C PHE A 310 -1.16 6.61 -13.79
N ASN A 311 -0.40 7.65 -14.13
CA ASN A 311 0.00 7.84 -15.53
C ASN A 311 1.08 6.81 -15.91
N GLU A 312 1.91 6.47 -14.95
CA GLU A 312 3.03 5.53 -15.04
C GLU A 312 2.53 4.11 -15.38
N THR A 313 1.38 3.68 -14.85
CA THR A 313 0.78 2.39 -15.21
C THR A 313 0.32 2.34 -16.66
N LYS A 314 -0.26 3.45 -17.18
CA LYS A 314 -0.68 3.56 -18.59
C LYS A 314 0.52 3.58 -19.54
N GLN A 315 1.50 4.43 -19.24
CA GLN A 315 2.75 4.51 -20.01
C GLN A 315 3.51 3.19 -20.03
N PHE A 316 3.55 2.48 -18.90
CA PHE A 316 4.11 1.14 -18.86
C PHE A 316 3.28 0.14 -19.68
N GLY A 317 1.96 0.24 -19.70
CA GLY A 317 1.10 -0.57 -20.58
C GLY A 317 1.45 -0.40 -22.07
N ASP A 318 1.67 0.84 -22.52
CA ASP A 318 2.10 1.13 -23.90
C ASP A 318 3.49 0.57 -24.21
N TYR A 319 4.41 0.66 -23.26
CA TYR A 319 5.74 0.05 -23.37
C TYR A 319 5.66 -1.48 -23.39
N LEU A 320 4.89 -2.09 -22.48
CA LEU A 320 4.73 -3.54 -22.39
C LEU A 320 4.14 -4.11 -23.69
N ARG A 321 3.18 -3.41 -24.29
CA ARG A 321 2.66 -3.77 -25.62
C ARG A 321 3.78 -3.85 -26.68
N GLN A 322 4.69 -2.87 -26.69
CA GLN A 322 5.81 -2.84 -27.63
C GLN A 322 6.84 -3.93 -27.33
N ALA A 323 7.17 -4.14 -26.05
CA ALA A 323 8.07 -5.19 -25.59
C ALA A 323 7.56 -6.59 -25.98
N LEU A 324 6.26 -6.84 -25.79
CA LEU A 324 5.60 -8.08 -26.20
C LEU A 324 5.60 -8.26 -27.72
N ALA A 325 5.37 -7.19 -28.49
CA ALA A 325 5.43 -7.26 -29.95
C ALA A 325 6.84 -7.67 -30.46
N ALA A 326 7.91 -7.24 -29.80
CA ALA A 326 9.29 -7.62 -30.15
C ALA A 326 9.56 -9.14 -30.04
N ILE A 327 8.81 -9.84 -29.19
CA ILE A 327 8.86 -11.30 -29.03
C ILE A 327 7.72 -12.03 -29.77
N GLY A 328 6.93 -11.30 -30.58
CA GLY A 328 5.83 -11.84 -31.38
C GLY A 328 4.51 -12.02 -30.64
N ILE A 329 4.34 -11.45 -29.44
CA ILE A 329 3.06 -11.48 -28.71
C ILE A 329 2.28 -10.19 -29.02
N ASP A 330 1.07 -10.33 -29.55
CA ASP A 330 0.22 -9.21 -29.91
C ASP A 330 -0.69 -8.79 -28.74
N ALA A 331 -0.23 -7.81 -27.96
CA ALA A 331 -0.99 -7.29 -26.82
C ALA A 331 -2.00 -6.21 -27.26
N GLN A 332 -3.28 -6.52 -27.13
CA GLN A 332 -4.41 -5.65 -27.40
C GLN A 332 -4.73 -4.81 -26.16
N LEU A 333 -4.44 -3.51 -26.23
CA LEU A 333 -4.61 -2.59 -25.12
C LEU A 333 -6.10 -2.29 -24.87
N VAL A 334 -6.56 -2.45 -23.63
CA VAL A 334 -7.92 -2.13 -23.20
C VAL A 334 -7.86 -1.09 -22.09
N ASN A 335 -8.27 0.13 -22.41
CA ASN A 335 -8.26 1.26 -21.50
C ASN A 335 -9.65 1.42 -20.86
N ASN A 336 -9.73 1.17 -19.56
CA ASN A 336 -10.96 1.28 -18.77
C ASN A 336 -10.91 2.48 -17.83
N ASP A 337 -12.08 2.98 -17.42
CA ASP A 337 -12.18 3.78 -16.19
C ASP A 337 -11.93 2.91 -14.94
N SER A 338 -11.83 3.55 -13.77
CA SER A 338 -11.53 2.86 -12.51
C SER A 338 -12.51 1.74 -12.16
N ALA A 339 -13.81 1.97 -12.34
CA ALA A 339 -14.84 0.99 -11.96
C ALA A 339 -14.86 -0.18 -12.94
N ALA A 340 -14.79 0.09 -14.24
CA ALA A 340 -14.71 -0.90 -15.29
C ALA A 340 -13.41 -1.73 -15.20
N HIS A 341 -12.28 -1.11 -14.82
CA HIS A 341 -11.03 -1.83 -14.59
C HIS A 341 -11.16 -2.80 -13.40
N ILE A 342 -11.70 -2.33 -12.26
CA ILE A 342 -11.90 -3.18 -11.09
C ILE A 342 -12.78 -4.37 -11.44
N LYS A 343 -13.92 -4.13 -12.10
CA LYS A 343 -14.83 -5.19 -12.52
C LYS A 343 -14.18 -6.17 -13.49
N ALA A 344 -13.50 -5.68 -14.52
CA ALA A 344 -12.89 -6.54 -15.53
C ALA A 344 -11.77 -7.41 -14.96
N VAL A 345 -10.87 -6.85 -14.14
CA VAL A 345 -9.72 -7.58 -13.60
C VAL A 345 -10.11 -8.41 -12.37
N TYR A 346 -10.79 -7.80 -11.40
CA TYR A 346 -10.98 -8.41 -10.09
C TYR A 346 -12.33 -9.07 -9.88
N THR A 347 -13.28 -8.99 -10.83
CA THR A 347 -14.58 -9.68 -10.73
C THR A 347 -14.82 -10.63 -11.90
N ASP A 348 -14.71 -10.15 -13.13
CA ASP A 348 -15.05 -10.91 -14.34
C ASP A 348 -13.88 -11.75 -14.87
N HIS A 349 -12.66 -11.50 -14.38
CA HIS A 349 -11.41 -12.09 -14.90
C HIS A 349 -11.22 -11.89 -16.42
N ALA A 350 -11.75 -10.79 -16.95
CA ALA A 350 -11.82 -10.45 -18.37
C ALA A 350 -10.52 -9.76 -18.88
N PHE A 351 -9.37 -10.34 -18.54
CA PHE A 351 -8.03 -9.87 -18.91
C PHE A 351 -7.11 -11.07 -19.17
N ASP A 352 -6.03 -10.86 -19.92
CA ASP A 352 -4.95 -11.84 -19.99
C ASP A 352 -3.73 -11.36 -19.19
N LEU A 353 -3.36 -10.09 -19.39
CA LEU A 353 -2.40 -9.36 -18.57
C LEU A 353 -3.05 -8.08 -18.05
N ALA A 354 -2.76 -7.72 -16.81
CA ALA A 354 -3.11 -6.41 -16.27
C ALA A 354 -1.87 -5.74 -15.68
N VAL A 355 -1.87 -4.40 -15.62
CA VAL A 355 -0.82 -3.64 -14.93
C VAL A 355 -1.43 -3.06 -13.66
N GLY A 356 -0.94 -3.54 -12.51
CA GLY A 356 -1.42 -3.16 -11.20
C GLY A 356 -0.39 -2.34 -10.41
N PRO A 357 -0.84 -1.37 -9.58
CA PRO A 357 0.00 -0.69 -8.61
C PRO A 357 -0.26 -1.14 -7.14
N PRO A 358 -0.04 -2.41 -6.74
CA PRO A 358 -0.24 -2.83 -5.35
C PRO A 358 0.70 -2.08 -4.40
N VAL A 359 0.31 -2.03 -3.12
CA VAL A 359 1.02 -1.27 -2.08
C VAL A 359 1.48 -2.18 -0.96
N PHE A 360 2.78 -2.22 -0.72
CA PHE A 360 3.40 -2.88 0.43
C PHE A 360 3.26 -2.03 1.70
N ARG A 361 2.82 -2.65 2.80
CA ARG A 361 2.55 -2.00 4.11
C ARG A 361 3.30 -2.65 5.27
N GLY A 362 4.63 -2.75 5.15
CA GLY A 362 5.52 -3.15 6.26
C GLY A 362 5.48 -4.62 6.68
N ASP A 363 4.65 -5.45 6.04
CA ASP A 363 4.63 -6.89 6.25
C ASP A 363 4.03 -7.62 5.02
N PRO A 364 4.67 -8.71 4.55
CA PRO A 364 4.13 -9.50 3.44
C PRO A 364 2.73 -10.06 3.69
N ALA A 365 2.40 -10.42 4.94
CA ALA A 365 1.07 -10.96 5.29
C ALA A 365 -0.06 -9.93 5.16
N ILE A 366 0.27 -8.64 5.20
CA ILE A 366 -0.72 -7.55 5.12
C ILE A 366 -1.07 -7.25 3.66
N SER A 367 -0.11 -7.38 2.74
CA SER A 367 -0.25 -6.75 1.40
C SER A 367 0.35 -7.52 0.24
N THR A 368 1.22 -8.50 0.49
CA THR A 368 1.95 -9.21 -0.56
C THR A 368 1.40 -10.60 -0.79
N THR A 369 1.15 -11.37 0.27
CA THR A 369 0.69 -12.76 0.14
C THR A 369 -0.67 -12.84 -0.55
N ILE A 370 -1.57 -11.89 -0.31
CA ILE A 370 -2.90 -11.81 -0.94
C ILE A 370 -2.85 -11.73 -2.47
N LEU A 371 -1.73 -11.26 -3.04
CA LEU A 371 -1.54 -11.15 -4.50
C LEU A 371 -1.29 -12.50 -5.17
N VAL A 372 -0.89 -13.52 -4.40
CA VAL A 372 -0.44 -14.82 -4.92
C VAL A 372 -1.03 -16.03 -4.18
N GLN A 373 -1.73 -15.80 -3.07
CA GLN A 373 -2.39 -16.85 -2.29
C GLN A 373 -3.57 -17.45 -3.07
N SER A 374 -3.72 -18.77 -3.07
CA SER A 374 -4.85 -19.41 -3.73
C SER A 374 -6.19 -19.12 -3.05
N GLY A 375 -7.27 -19.25 -3.79
CA GLY A 375 -8.63 -19.29 -3.22
C GLY A 375 -9.18 -17.93 -2.77
N ILE A 376 -8.62 -16.82 -3.25
CA ILE A 376 -9.20 -15.50 -3.03
C ILE A 376 -10.57 -15.42 -3.73
N PRO A 377 -11.62 -14.93 -3.04
CA PRO A 377 -12.92 -14.71 -3.67
C PRO A 377 -12.88 -13.71 -4.83
N ASP A 378 -13.82 -13.86 -5.75
CA ASP A 378 -14.08 -12.86 -6.78
C ASP A 378 -14.48 -11.52 -6.14
N GLY A 379 -14.09 -10.43 -6.76
CA GLY A 379 -14.43 -9.07 -6.37
C GLY A 379 -13.51 -8.44 -5.34
N VAL A 380 -12.40 -9.09 -4.95
CA VAL A 380 -11.41 -8.52 -4.01
C VAL A 380 -10.32 -7.78 -4.79
N PRO A 381 -10.28 -6.43 -4.79
CA PRO A 381 -9.27 -5.69 -5.54
C PRO A 381 -7.85 -5.92 -4.99
N PHE A 382 -6.84 -5.81 -5.86
CA PHE A 382 -5.42 -5.98 -5.55
C PHE A 382 -5.12 -7.30 -4.81
N SER A 383 -5.54 -8.41 -5.40
CA SER A 383 -5.35 -9.77 -4.88
C SER A 383 -5.10 -10.76 -6.03
N ASN A 384 -4.95 -12.05 -5.74
CA ASN A 384 -4.71 -13.12 -6.73
C ASN A 384 -5.92 -13.38 -7.65
N GLN A 385 -6.25 -12.44 -8.52
CA GLN A 385 -7.32 -12.58 -9.50
C GLN A 385 -6.83 -13.27 -10.78
N GLY A 386 -5.51 -13.36 -10.95
CA GLY A 386 -4.87 -14.22 -11.94
C GLY A 386 -5.22 -15.70 -11.81
N GLY A 387 -5.77 -16.12 -10.66
CA GLY A 387 -6.17 -17.50 -10.42
C GLY A 387 -4.97 -18.45 -10.27
N TYR A 388 -3.82 -17.91 -9.88
CA TYR A 388 -2.63 -18.72 -9.60
C TYR A 388 -2.92 -19.68 -8.44
N LYS A 389 -2.39 -20.90 -8.54
CA LYS A 389 -2.51 -21.93 -7.49
C LYS A 389 -1.19 -22.63 -7.29
N ASN A 390 -0.74 -22.69 -6.03
CA ASN A 390 0.44 -23.44 -5.64
C ASN A 390 0.33 -23.86 -4.16
N ASP A 391 0.06 -25.14 -3.93
CA ASP A 391 -0.14 -25.70 -2.60
C ASP A 391 1.10 -25.57 -1.70
N GLU A 392 2.32 -25.64 -2.26
CA GLU A 392 3.54 -25.42 -1.48
C GLU A 392 3.69 -23.97 -1.04
N LEU A 393 3.33 -23.01 -1.91
CA LEU A 393 3.35 -21.60 -1.59
C LEU A 393 2.29 -21.28 -0.53
N ASP A 394 1.09 -21.84 -0.66
CA ASP A 394 0.02 -21.66 0.33
C ASP A 394 0.40 -22.25 1.69
N ALA A 395 1.02 -23.43 1.71
CA ALA A 395 1.53 -24.04 2.94
C ALA A 395 2.63 -23.17 3.59
N LEU A 396 3.50 -22.57 2.79
CA LEU A 396 4.54 -21.64 3.27
C LEU A 396 3.93 -20.36 3.85
N ILE A 397 2.93 -19.77 3.17
CA ILE A 397 2.19 -18.60 3.66
C ILE A 397 1.49 -18.94 4.99
N ALA A 398 0.81 -20.09 5.06
CA ALA A 398 0.12 -20.54 6.27
C ALA A 398 1.10 -20.73 7.43
N LYS A 399 2.23 -21.41 7.20
CA LYS A 399 3.29 -21.59 8.20
C LYS A 399 3.84 -20.25 8.70
N ALA A 400 4.15 -19.32 7.79
CA ALA A 400 4.65 -17.99 8.16
C ALA A 400 3.62 -17.17 8.97
N SER A 401 2.32 -17.40 8.73
CA SER A 401 1.25 -16.70 9.43
C SER A 401 1.07 -17.12 10.90
N GLU A 402 1.52 -18.32 11.28
CA GLU A 402 1.42 -18.85 12.66
C GLU A 402 2.80 -18.94 13.36
N THR A 403 3.90 -18.60 12.67
CA THR A 403 5.27 -18.65 13.24
C THR A 403 5.54 -17.47 14.16
N LEU A 404 5.63 -17.73 15.47
CA LEU A 404 5.81 -16.68 16.50
C LEU A 404 7.23 -16.12 16.55
N ASP A 405 8.25 -16.95 16.29
CA ASP A 405 9.64 -16.50 16.27
C ASP A 405 9.87 -15.54 15.09
N THR A 406 10.32 -14.34 15.41
CA THR A 406 10.49 -13.25 14.43
C THR A 406 11.53 -13.61 13.36
N ALA A 407 12.65 -14.22 13.75
CA ALA A 407 13.71 -14.55 12.80
C ALA A 407 13.27 -15.68 11.86
N ALA A 408 12.67 -16.74 12.39
CA ALA A 408 12.13 -17.84 11.60
C ALA A 408 11.02 -17.37 10.65
N ARG A 409 10.11 -16.50 11.12
CA ARG A 409 9.06 -15.90 10.28
C ARG A 409 9.66 -15.07 9.14
N THR A 410 10.69 -14.28 9.42
CA THR A 410 11.41 -13.52 8.38
C THR A 410 12.02 -14.44 7.32
N GLU A 411 12.68 -15.53 7.71
CA GLU A 411 13.26 -16.47 6.74
C GLU A 411 12.21 -17.16 5.86
N LEU A 412 11.04 -17.52 6.43
CA LEU A 412 9.92 -18.05 5.64
C LEU A 412 9.44 -17.07 4.57
N TYR A 413 9.43 -15.76 4.85
CA TYR A 413 9.08 -14.77 3.83
C TYR A 413 10.17 -14.54 2.78
N LYS A 414 11.44 -14.80 3.10
CA LYS A 414 12.51 -14.82 2.11
C LYS A 414 12.39 -16.03 1.18
N GLU A 415 12.05 -17.20 1.72
CA GLU A 415 11.70 -18.39 0.93
C GLU A 415 10.47 -18.14 0.03
N PHE A 416 9.46 -17.45 0.56
CA PHE A 416 8.27 -17.05 -0.20
C PHE A 416 8.65 -16.18 -1.40
N GLN A 417 9.51 -15.17 -1.21
CA GLN A 417 10.00 -14.32 -2.29
C GLN A 417 10.73 -15.13 -3.38
N LYS A 418 11.57 -16.09 -2.99
CA LYS A 418 12.27 -17.00 -3.93
C LYS A 418 11.28 -17.80 -4.78
N LYS A 419 10.26 -18.40 -4.16
CA LYS A 419 9.23 -19.17 -4.87
C LYS A 419 8.41 -18.30 -5.81
N VAL A 420 7.96 -17.12 -5.36
CA VAL A 420 7.21 -16.18 -6.21
C VAL A 420 8.05 -15.72 -7.41
N ALA A 421 9.31 -15.36 -7.19
CA ALA A 421 10.20 -14.95 -8.29
C ALA A 421 10.53 -16.11 -9.26
N ALA A 422 10.61 -17.35 -8.77
CA ALA A 422 10.82 -18.52 -9.63
C ALA A 422 9.58 -18.83 -10.49
N ASP A 423 8.39 -18.82 -9.89
CA ASP A 423 7.15 -19.29 -10.53
C ASP A 423 6.46 -18.22 -11.38
N LEU A 424 6.81 -16.94 -11.15
CA LEU A 424 6.23 -15.78 -11.83
C LEU A 424 4.69 -15.78 -11.83
N PRO A 425 4.00 -15.86 -10.67
CA PRO A 425 2.55 -15.69 -10.62
C PRO A 425 2.12 -14.28 -11.08
N LEU A 426 3.02 -13.32 -10.88
CA LEU A 426 3.03 -11.95 -11.39
C LEU A 426 4.49 -11.56 -11.68
N ILE A 427 4.70 -10.46 -12.40
CA ILE A 427 6.06 -9.93 -12.65
C ILE A 427 6.20 -8.56 -11.96
N ASN A 428 7.09 -8.47 -10.98
CA ASN A 428 7.47 -7.20 -10.36
C ASN A 428 8.45 -6.44 -11.27
N VAL A 429 8.12 -5.20 -11.63
CA VAL A 429 8.88 -4.39 -12.59
C VAL A 429 9.65 -3.28 -11.88
N ALA A 430 8.92 -2.42 -11.17
CA ALA A 430 9.47 -1.27 -10.46
C ALA A 430 8.81 -1.12 -9.08
N GLU A 431 9.44 -0.37 -8.20
CA GLU A 431 8.91 0.03 -6.90
C GLU A 431 9.14 1.52 -6.70
N TRP A 432 8.15 2.23 -6.17
CA TRP A 432 8.25 3.67 -5.94
C TRP A 432 7.50 4.09 -4.69
N SER A 433 7.86 5.25 -4.20
CA SER A 433 7.13 5.95 -3.14
C SER A 433 6.56 7.24 -3.71
N PHE A 434 5.57 7.79 -3.03
CA PHE A 434 5.09 9.12 -3.36
C PHE A 434 6.17 10.18 -3.14
N ILE A 435 5.97 11.33 -3.77
CA ILE A 435 6.82 12.50 -3.66
C ILE A 435 5.98 13.66 -3.19
N SER A 436 6.53 14.46 -2.29
CA SER A 436 5.95 15.75 -1.90
C SER A 436 6.77 16.90 -2.48
N VAL A 437 6.10 17.97 -2.86
CA VAL A 437 6.73 19.28 -3.09
C VAL A 437 6.23 20.20 -1.99
N ILE A 438 7.15 20.82 -1.27
CA ILE A 438 6.83 21.54 -0.04
C ILE A 438 7.63 22.85 0.01
N ARG A 439 7.01 23.91 0.53
CA ARG A 439 7.70 25.16 0.87
C ARG A 439 8.70 24.94 1.99
N ASP A 440 9.85 25.61 1.91
CA ASP A 440 10.89 25.51 2.92
C ASP A 440 10.48 26.10 4.28
N THR A 441 9.48 26.97 4.29
CA THR A 441 8.80 27.48 5.49
C THR A 441 8.01 26.40 6.24
N VAL A 442 7.75 25.22 5.65
CA VAL A 442 7.08 24.12 6.35
C VAL A 442 8.11 23.23 7.06
N GLY A 443 8.08 23.26 8.39
CA GLY A 443 8.96 22.47 9.24
C GLY A 443 8.42 21.11 9.66
N ASN A 444 9.33 20.23 10.12
CA ASN A 444 9.03 18.85 10.56
C ASN A 444 8.33 17.97 9.52
N VAL A 445 8.67 18.16 8.26
CA VAL A 445 8.20 17.36 7.14
C VAL A 445 8.94 16.02 7.03
N ALA A 446 8.25 14.99 6.52
CA ALA A 446 8.81 13.66 6.28
C ALA A 446 9.58 13.04 7.46
N ASN A 447 9.19 13.35 8.69
CA ASN A 447 9.91 12.94 9.91
C ASN A 447 9.60 11.50 10.38
N ASN A 448 8.71 10.79 9.69
CA ASN A 448 8.39 9.40 9.95
C ASN A 448 8.02 8.67 8.64
N PRO A 449 8.09 7.32 8.59
CA PRO A 449 7.86 6.53 7.37
C PRO A 449 6.49 6.69 6.70
N ARG A 450 5.52 7.31 7.38
CA ARG A 450 4.13 7.46 6.90
C ARG A 450 3.66 8.90 7.06
N TRP A 451 4.59 9.85 7.00
CA TRP A 451 4.37 11.22 7.45
C TRP A 451 3.14 11.89 6.83
N ALA A 452 2.95 11.77 5.51
CA ALA A 452 1.83 12.41 4.81
C ALA A 452 0.44 11.87 5.21
N VAL A 453 0.37 10.70 5.86
CA VAL A 453 -0.86 10.11 6.41
C VAL A 453 -0.81 10.01 7.94
N SER A 454 0.06 10.80 8.58
CA SER A 454 0.28 10.78 10.04
C SER A 454 -0.37 11.99 10.72
N ASN A 455 -0.10 12.19 12.02
CA ASN A 455 -0.86 13.14 12.85
C ASN A 455 -0.50 14.63 12.67
N TRP A 456 0.60 15.01 12.01
CA TRP A 456 1.03 16.42 11.78
C TRP A 456 0.98 17.35 13.01
N ALA A 457 1.01 16.80 14.23
CA ALA A 457 0.93 17.59 15.47
C ALA A 457 2.17 18.49 15.66
N ASP A 458 3.31 18.09 15.09
CA ASP A 458 4.59 18.76 15.19
C ASP A 458 4.96 19.54 13.92
N THR A 459 4.12 19.56 12.88
CA THR A 459 4.33 20.39 11.69
C THR A 459 4.16 21.86 12.08
N TRP A 460 5.03 22.75 11.59
CA TRP A 460 4.98 24.19 11.85
C TRP A 460 5.26 25.00 10.58
N LEU A 461 4.91 26.29 10.60
CA LEU A 461 5.25 27.26 9.55
C LEU A 461 6.22 28.30 10.11
N GLU A 462 7.28 28.59 9.37
CA GLU A 462 8.17 29.73 9.63
C GLU A 462 7.39 31.02 9.38
N GLY A 463 7.43 31.93 10.36
CA GLY A 463 6.67 33.19 10.38
C GLY A 463 7.52 34.41 10.05
#